data_AF-A0A968U3Z2-F1
#
_entry.id   AF-A0A968U3Z2-F1
#
_cell.length_a   1.000
_cell.length_b   1.000
_cell.length_c   1.000
_cell.angle_alpha   90.00
_cell.angle_beta   90.00
_cell.angle_gamma   90.00
#
_symmetry.space_group_name_H-M   'P 1'
#
loop_
_entity.id
_entity.type
_entity.pdbx_description
1 polymer ?
#
loop_
_entity_poly.entity_id
_entity_poly.type
_entity_poly.pdbx_seq_one_letter_code
_entity_poly.pdbx_strand_id
1 'polypeptide(L)'
;MSTHLILVEPRLAQASAANQAGEFRADQMWMSASGTLFLILTGLAIFTGAKIQRLSKQKRFEEYKNRELHKKLKLALQTISKMEKNPDLIHSREFNLDYLRMRMEEEQFHFAILNQIKIKVKEKISVALRPTQASQGLLGIASTGRQIDEIFDVEYSPSDSLRGARRVLFRIQVKLMKLPTQPTSVTINQIVECMQTYMSPTSDRDTWQPTIQGRIAYMHWDQKAKPTPLLVLEQSNEGVNVTFRTTPMAHS
;
A
#
# COMPACT_ATOMS: atom_id res chain seq x y z
N MET A 1 -100.88 80.49 36.70
CA MET A 1 -100.50 80.13 35.32
C MET A 1 -99.04 80.48 35.10
N SER A 2 -98.38 79.73 34.21
CA SER A 2 -96.95 79.76 33.85
C SER A 2 -96.06 78.79 34.63
N THR A 3 -96.27 77.51 34.37
CA THR A 3 -95.32 76.42 34.64
C THR A 3 -94.13 76.54 33.68
N HIS A 4 -92.95 76.87 34.21
CA HIS A 4 -91.69 76.77 33.48
C HIS A 4 -91.27 75.29 33.40
N LEU A 5 -91.45 74.68 32.22
CA LEU A 5 -90.88 73.38 31.90
C LEU A 5 -89.39 73.55 31.65
N ILE A 6 -88.56 73.12 32.60
CA ILE A 6 -87.12 73.00 32.43
C ILE A 6 -86.88 71.74 31.59
N LEU A 7 -86.51 71.93 30.33
CA LEU A 7 -86.08 70.86 29.44
C LEU A 7 -84.67 70.42 29.89
N VAL A 8 -84.61 69.34 30.68
CA VAL A 8 -83.33 68.73 31.07
C VAL A 8 -82.86 67.87 29.90
N GLU A 9 -81.88 68.36 29.14
CA GLU A 9 -81.13 67.51 28.20
C GLU A 9 -80.31 66.50 29.01
N PRO A 10 -80.56 65.18 28.90
CA PRO A 10 -79.68 64.21 29.51
C PRO A 10 -78.39 64.19 28.69
N ARG A 11 -77.36 64.91 29.16
CA ARG A 11 -75.98 64.59 28.80
C ARG A 11 -75.67 63.21 29.38
N LEU A 12 -76.07 62.17 28.66
CA LEU A 12 -75.42 60.88 28.74
C LEU A 12 -73.93 61.16 28.57
N ALA A 13 -73.12 60.69 29.51
CA ALA A 13 -71.67 60.71 29.38
C ALA A 13 -71.30 59.89 28.14
N GLN A 14 -71.29 60.56 26.99
CA GLN A 14 -70.75 60.03 25.76
C GLN A 14 -69.24 59.99 25.97
N ALA A 15 -68.77 58.84 26.45
CA ALA A 15 -67.35 58.52 26.42
C ALA A 15 -66.88 58.78 24.99
N SER A 16 -65.90 59.68 24.86
CA SER A 16 -65.21 59.91 23.61
C SER A 16 -64.87 58.55 23.02
N ALA A 17 -65.31 58.30 21.78
CA ALA A 17 -64.82 57.18 21.01
C ALA A 17 -63.32 57.41 20.82
N ALA A 18 -62.53 56.97 21.80
CA ALA A 18 -61.09 56.91 21.69
C ALA A 18 -60.82 56.04 20.45
N ASN A 19 -60.21 56.68 19.46
CA ASN A 19 -59.67 56.07 18.27
C ASN A 19 -59.18 54.64 18.57
N GLN A 20 -59.86 53.62 18.04
CA GLN A 20 -59.29 52.28 17.90
C GLN A 20 -58.25 52.29 16.77
N ALA A 21 -57.27 53.17 16.88
CA ALA A 21 -56.13 53.25 16.00
C ALA A 21 -54.89 53.19 16.89
N GLY A 22 -54.36 51.98 17.06
CA GLY A 22 -52.96 51.81 17.45
C GLY A 22 -52.64 51.40 18.88
N GLU A 23 -53.51 50.69 19.61
CA GLU A 23 -53.01 49.84 20.70
C GLU A 23 -52.69 48.45 20.12
N PHE A 24 -51.50 48.31 19.53
CA PHE A 24 -50.79 47.03 19.65
C PHE A 24 -50.50 46.86 21.14
N ARG A 25 -51.48 46.30 21.85
CA ARG A 25 -51.50 46.17 23.30
C ARG A 25 -50.22 45.47 23.74
N ALA A 26 -49.58 45.97 24.79
CA ALA A 26 -48.36 45.37 25.36
C ALA A 26 -48.51 43.85 25.57
N ASP A 27 -49.72 43.36 25.84
CA ASP A 27 -50.06 41.93 25.92
C ASP A 27 -49.80 41.14 24.63
N GLN A 28 -50.07 41.71 23.45
CA GLN A 28 -49.76 41.09 22.15
C GLN A 28 -48.24 41.04 21.89
N MET A 29 -47.49 42.04 22.37
CA MET A 29 -46.02 42.04 22.31
C MET A 29 -45.40 41.00 23.24
N TRP A 30 -45.87 40.88 24.47
CA TRP A 30 -45.41 39.84 25.40
C TRP A 30 -45.76 38.43 24.93
N MET A 31 -46.96 38.23 24.38
CA MET A 31 -47.39 36.95 23.83
C MET A 31 -46.55 36.56 22.61
N SER A 32 -46.30 37.48 21.67
CA SER A 32 -45.43 37.22 20.51
C SER A 32 -43.96 36.99 20.88
N ALA A 33 -43.42 37.71 21.87
CA ALA A 33 -42.08 37.48 22.40
C ALA A 33 -41.96 36.07 23.03
N SER A 34 -42.94 35.65 23.84
CA SER A 34 -42.95 34.31 24.44
C SER A 34 -43.10 33.19 23.40
N GLY A 35 -43.93 33.38 22.38
CA GLY A 35 -44.10 32.42 21.29
C GLY A 35 -42.82 32.26 20.46
N THR A 36 -42.16 33.38 20.15
CA THR A 36 -40.87 33.38 19.43
C THR A 36 -39.78 32.70 20.26
N LEU A 37 -39.70 33.00 21.56
CA LEU A 37 -38.74 32.36 22.47
C LEU A 37 -38.98 30.85 22.57
N PHE A 38 -40.25 30.42 22.63
CA PHE A 38 -40.61 29.00 22.65
C PHE A 38 -40.18 28.26 21.38
N LEU A 39 -40.38 28.86 20.20
CA LEU A 39 -39.92 28.29 18.93
C LEU A 39 -38.39 28.19 18.87
N ILE A 40 -37.67 29.23 19.34
CA ILE A 40 -36.20 29.23 19.41
C ILE A 40 -35.71 28.11 20.34
N LEU A 41 -36.29 27.97 21.53
CA LEU A 41 -35.94 26.92 22.49
C LEU A 41 -36.20 25.53 21.92
N THR A 42 -37.32 25.34 21.24
CA THR A 42 -37.66 24.06 20.61
C THR A 42 -36.67 23.72 19.49
N GLY A 43 -36.30 24.68 18.65
CA GLY A 43 -35.28 24.51 17.62
C GLY A 43 -33.90 24.16 18.20
N LEU A 44 -33.50 24.85 19.26
CA LEU A 44 -32.25 24.57 20.00
C LEU A 44 -32.25 23.17 20.63
N ALA A 45 -33.37 22.73 21.21
CA ALA A 45 -33.50 21.40 21.80
C ALA A 45 -33.31 20.30 20.74
N ILE A 46 -33.94 20.44 19.57
CA ILE A 46 -33.79 19.49 18.45
C ILE A 46 -32.37 19.50 17.91
N PHE A 47 -31.78 20.68 17.69
CA PHE A 47 -30.43 20.82 17.15
C PHE A 47 -29.36 20.24 18.08
N THR A 48 -29.45 20.55 19.38
CA THR A 48 -28.53 20.01 20.40
C THR A 48 -28.67 18.50 20.52
N GLY A 49 -29.90 17.96 20.53
CA GLY A 49 -30.14 16.52 20.50
C GLY A 49 -29.50 15.83 19.30
N ALA A 50 -29.68 16.37 18.10
CA ALA A 50 -29.06 15.84 16.89
C ALA A 50 -27.52 15.89 16.92
N LYS A 51 -26.94 16.97 17.47
CA LYS A 51 -25.48 17.13 17.60
C LYS A 51 -24.90 16.17 18.64
N ILE A 52 -25.56 15.98 19.78
CA ILE A 52 -25.16 15.03 20.81
C ILE A 52 -25.17 13.60 20.26
N GLN A 53 -26.19 13.24 19.48
CA GLN A 53 -26.24 11.92 18.83
C GLN A 53 -25.08 11.72 17.86
N ARG A 54 -24.73 12.71 17.03
CA ARG A 54 -23.58 12.62 16.11
C ARG A 54 -22.26 12.45 16.86
N LEU A 55 -22.03 13.25 17.89
CA LEU A 55 -20.83 13.17 18.72
C LEU A 55 -20.72 11.81 19.44
N SER A 56 -21.84 11.28 19.95
CA SER A 56 -21.86 9.97 20.60
C SER A 56 -21.49 8.84 19.63
N LYS A 57 -21.92 8.92 18.37
CA LYS A 57 -21.58 7.94 17.32
C LYS A 57 -20.10 8.02 16.95
N GLN A 58 -19.56 9.25 16.80
CA GLN A 58 -18.13 9.45 16.53
C GLN A 58 -17.26 8.91 17.66
N LYS A 59 -17.60 9.22 18.91
CA LYS A 59 -16.89 8.72 20.09
C LYS A 59 -16.86 7.19 20.13
N ARG A 60 -18.01 6.53 19.89
CA ARG A 60 -18.09 5.06 19.85
C ARG A 60 -17.22 4.46 18.74
N PHE A 61 -17.17 5.10 17.57
CA PHE A 61 -16.35 4.66 16.45
C PHE A 61 -14.85 4.79 16.76
N GLU A 62 -14.43 5.91 17.36
CA GLU A 62 -13.05 6.11 17.80
C GLU A 62 -12.65 5.13 18.90
N GLU A 63 -13.53 4.89 19.88
CA GLU A 63 -13.30 3.87 20.92
C GLU A 63 -13.14 2.48 20.31
N TYR A 64 -13.96 2.13 19.30
CA TYR A 64 -13.86 0.84 18.61
C TYR A 64 -12.54 0.71 17.85
N LYS A 65 -12.15 1.75 17.10
CA LYS A 65 -10.85 1.82 16.42
C LYS A 65 -9.69 1.72 17.40
N ASN A 66 -9.75 2.43 18.51
CA ASN A 66 -8.70 2.40 19.53
C ASN A 66 -8.57 1.01 20.15
N ARG A 67 -9.69 0.36 20.48
CA ARG A 67 -9.69 -1.05 20.95
C ARG A 67 -9.12 -2.01 19.93
N GLU A 68 -9.45 -1.84 18.65
CA GLU A 68 -8.90 -2.67 17.58
C GLU A 68 -7.39 -2.46 17.42
N LEU A 69 -6.92 -1.21 17.47
CA LEU A 69 -5.50 -0.86 17.45
C LEU A 69 -4.76 -1.48 18.64
N HIS A 70 -5.30 -1.39 19.85
CA HIS A 70 -4.73 -2.03 21.04
C HIS A 70 -4.66 -3.55 20.91
N LYS A 71 -5.68 -4.20 20.30
CA LYS A 71 -5.63 -5.64 20.00
C LYS A 71 -4.52 -5.98 19.02
N LYS A 72 -4.39 -5.23 17.92
CA LYS A 72 -3.33 -5.43 16.93
C LYS A 72 -1.95 -5.25 17.54
N LEU A 73 -1.76 -4.21 18.36
CA LEU A 73 -0.51 -3.95 19.07
C LEU A 73 -0.19 -5.08 20.06
N LYS A 74 -1.17 -5.52 20.86
CA LYS A 74 -0.97 -6.64 21.80
C LYS A 74 -0.61 -7.93 21.07
N LEU A 75 -1.24 -8.22 19.93
CA LEU A 75 -0.93 -9.38 19.12
C LEU A 75 0.51 -9.30 18.57
N ALA A 76 0.89 -8.14 18.03
CA ALA A 76 2.26 -7.90 17.57
C ALA A 76 3.29 -8.08 18.70
N LEU A 77 3.05 -7.51 19.89
CA LEU A 77 3.92 -7.68 21.05
C LEU A 77 4.00 -9.14 21.53
N GLN A 78 2.88 -9.87 21.52
CA GLN A 78 2.88 -11.29 21.86
C GLN A 78 3.67 -12.12 20.84
N THR A 79 3.56 -11.79 19.55
CA THR A 79 4.35 -12.42 18.50
C THR A 79 5.84 -12.15 18.72
N ILE A 80 6.24 -10.90 18.95
CA ILE A 80 7.63 -10.53 19.26
C ILE A 80 8.13 -11.28 20.51
N SER A 81 7.37 -11.29 21.61
CA SER A 81 7.77 -11.97 22.85
C SER A 81 7.87 -13.49 22.69
N LYS A 82 6.99 -14.12 21.91
CA LYS A 82 7.09 -15.55 21.58
C LYS A 82 8.31 -15.86 20.72
N MET A 83 8.71 -14.92 19.86
CA MET A 83 9.90 -15.01 19.02
C MET A 83 11.18 -14.77 19.83
N GLU A 84 11.18 -13.87 20.82
CA GLU A 84 12.31 -13.64 21.73
C GLU A 84 12.58 -14.85 22.64
N LYS A 85 11.51 -15.50 23.14
CA LYS A 85 11.63 -16.70 23.99
C LYS A 85 12.12 -17.94 23.24
N ASN A 86 11.99 -17.98 21.91
CA ASN A 86 12.41 -19.09 21.08
C ASN A 86 13.43 -18.61 20.03
N PRO A 87 14.74 -18.64 20.33
CA PRO A 87 15.76 -18.15 19.41
C PRO A 87 15.74 -18.87 18.05
N ASP A 88 15.25 -20.12 17.99
CA ASP A 88 15.07 -20.88 16.74
C ASP A 88 14.00 -20.26 15.81
N LEU A 89 12.98 -19.60 16.37
CA LEU A 89 11.94 -18.90 15.60
C LEU A 89 12.44 -17.57 15.01
N ILE A 90 13.46 -16.95 15.63
CA ILE A 90 14.17 -15.79 15.04
C ILE A 90 14.90 -16.21 13.76
N HIS A 91 15.32 -17.47 13.69
CA HIS A 91 15.98 -18.04 12.51
C HIS A 91 14.98 -18.69 11.55
N SER A 92 13.67 -18.57 11.82
CA SER A 92 12.66 -19.06 10.90
C SER A 92 12.70 -18.30 9.59
N ARG A 93 12.49 -19.03 8.49
CA ARG A 93 12.56 -18.48 7.13
C ARG A 93 11.55 -17.35 6.90
N GLU A 94 10.34 -17.52 7.41
CA GLU A 94 9.26 -16.52 7.27
C GLU A 94 9.65 -15.20 7.95
N PHE A 95 10.22 -15.27 9.17
CA PHE A 95 10.73 -14.10 9.85
C PHE A 95 11.87 -13.41 9.08
N ASN A 96 12.81 -14.18 8.53
CA ASN A 96 13.91 -13.60 7.74
C ASN A 96 13.43 -12.93 6.46
N LEU A 97 12.46 -13.53 5.75
CA LEU A 97 11.90 -12.96 4.52
C LEU A 97 11.02 -11.74 4.80
N ASP A 98 10.23 -11.75 5.87
CA ASP A 98 9.40 -10.61 6.27
C ASP A 98 10.26 -9.46 6.80
N TYR A 99 11.31 -9.76 7.57
CA TYR A 99 12.31 -8.78 7.98
C TYR A 99 13.02 -8.19 6.77
N LEU A 100 13.44 -9.02 5.81
CA LEU A 100 14.03 -8.55 4.56
C LEU A 100 13.05 -7.64 3.81
N ARG A 101 11.77 -8.02 3.70
CA ARG A 101 10.74 -7.20 3.03
C ARG A 101 10.60 -5.84 3.70
N MET A 102 10.47 -5.78 5.02
CA MET A 102 10.41 -4.54 5.79
C MET A 102 11.69 -3.71 5.60
N ARG A 103 12.88 -4.34 5.60
CA ARG A 103 14.14 -3.63 5.35
C ARG A 103 14.28 -3.13 3.92
N MET A 104 13.70 -3.81 2.93
CA MET A 104 13.70 -3.37 1.53
C MET A 104 12.83 -2.14 1.29
N GLU A 105 11.97 -1.74 2.23
CA GLU A 105 11.25 -0.46 2.20
C GLU A 105 12.17 0.73 2.57
N GLU A 106 13.30 0.48 3.24
CA GLU A 106 14.28 1.50 3.58
C GLU A 106 15.17 1.82 2.37
N GLU A 107 15.17 3.07 1.90
CA GLU A 107 15.85 3.47 0.65
C GLU A 107 17.36 3.16 0.65
N GLN A 108 18.05 3.42 1.77
CA GLN A 108 19.49 3.19 1.89
C GLN A 108 19.84 1.70 1.82
N PHE A 109 19.07 0.87 2.52
CA PHE A 109 19.24 -0.58 2.50
C PHE A 109 18.93 -1.15 1.11
N HIS A 110 17.79 -0.75 0.55
CA HIS A 110 17.35 -1.13 -0.79
C HIS A 110 18.42 -0.84 -1.85
N PHE A 111 18.95 0.39 -1.86
CA PHE A 111 19.98 0.82 -2.80
C PHE A 111 21.28 0.03 -2.62
N ALA A 112 21.73 -0.22 -1.38
CA ALA A 112 22.94 -0.99 -1.11
C ALA A 112 22.84 -2.43 -1.64
N ILE A 113 21.70 -3.09 -1.39
CA ILE A 113 21.45 -4.47 -1.86
C ILE A 113 21.36 -4.53 -3.38
N LEU A 114 20.61 -3.63 -4.02
CA LEU A 114 20.50 -3.59 -5.48
C LEU A 114 21.85 -3.36 -6.17
N ASN A 115 22.68 -2.49 -5.63
CA ASN A 115 24.02 -2.26 -6.16
C ASN A 115 24.91 -3.48 -6.01
N GLN A 116 24.86 -4.16 -4.86
CA GLN A 116 25.61 -5.39 -4.65
C GLN A 116 25.18 -6.46 -5.65
N ILE A 117 23.87 -6.64 -5.86
CA ILE A 117 23.33 -7.57 -6.87
C ILE A 117 23.85 -7.21 -8.27
N LYS A 118 23.77 -5.94 -8.66
CA LYS A 118 24.26 -5.46 -9.97
C LYS A 118 25.74 -5.79 -10.19
N ILE A 119 26.58 -5.60 -9.19
CA ILE A 119 28.02 -5.92 -9.25
C ILE A 119 28.21 -7.44 -9.35
N LYS A 120 27.59 -8.22 -8.46
CA LYS A 120 27.75 -9.68 -8.41
C LYS A 120 27.24 -10.37 -9.68
N VAL A 121 26.11 -9.93 -10.24
CA VAL A 121 25.60 -10.42 -11.53
C VAL A 121 26.58 -10.10 -12.65
N LYS A 122 27.07 -8.86 -12.72
CA LYS A 122 28.06 -8.46 -13.74
C LYS A 122 29.36 -9.24 -13.62
N GLU A 123 29.82 -9.58 -12.43
CA GLU A 123 31.07 -10.34 -12.24
C GLU A 123 30.89 -11.84 -12.49
N LYS A 124 29.93 -12.47 -11.81
CA LYS A 124 29.75 -13.93 -11.83
C LYS A 124 29.05 -14.40 -13.12
N ILE A 125 27.95 -13.77 -13.47
CA ILE A 125 27.16 -14.18 -14.63
C ILE A 125 27.85 -13.77 -15.94
N SER A 126 28.59 -12.66 -15.99
CA SER A 126 29.38 -12.33 -17.19
C SER A 126 30.44 -13.39 -17.49
N VAL A 127 31.12 -13.90 -16.46
CA VAL A 127 32.12 -14.98 -16.64
C VAL A 127 31.44 -16.26 -17.12
N ALA A 128 30.31 -16.64 -16.50
CA ALA A 128 29.54 -17.82 -16.92
C ALA A 128 28.97 -17.71 -18.34
N LEU A 129 28.62 -16.50 -18.79
CA LEU A 129 28.13 -16.21 -20.12
C LEU A 129 29.24 -16.10 -21.19
N ARG A 130 30.54 -16.02 -20.84
CA ARG A 130 31.61 -15.93 -21.85
C ARG A 130 31.73 -17.22 -22.66
N PRO A 131 31.96 -17.13 -23.99
CA PRO A 131 32.24 -18.30 -24.82
C PRO A 131 33.55 -18.94 -24.35
N THR A 132 33.49 -20.21 -23.96
CA THR A 132 34.69 -20.98 -23.62
C THR A 132 35.33 -21.46 -24.93
N GLN A 133 36.64 -21.29 -25.09
CA GLN A 133 37.39 -21.71 -26.30
C GLN A 133 37.15 -23.19 -26.68
N ALA A 134 36.79 -24.04 -25.70
CA ALA A 134 36.45 -25.44 -25.91
C ALA A 134 35.23 -25.69 -26.81
N SER A 135 34.29 -24.74 -26.93
CA SER A 135 33.10 -24.87 -27.79
C SER A 135 33.28 -24.31 -29.20
N GLN A 136 34.43 -23.70 -29.51
CA GLN A 136 34.72 -23.18 -30.86
C GLN A 136 35.30 -24.25 -31.82
N GLY A 137 35.67 -25.44 -31.30
CA GLY A 137 36.26 -26.52 -32.09
C GLY A 137 35.28 -27.52 -32.74
N LEU A 138 33.98 -27.46 -32.43
CA LEU A 138 32.96 -28.37 -33.00
C LEU A 138 32.04 -27.61 -33.98
N LEU A 139 32.60 -27.20 -35.12
CA LEU A 139 31.85 -26.76 -36.29
C LEU A 139 31.07 -27.95 -36.87
N GLY A 140 29.81 -28.17 -36.45
CA GLY A 140 28.95 -29.15 -37.12
C GLY A 140 27.73 -29.65 -36.36
N ILE A 141 27.65 -29.47 -35.03
CA ILE A 141 26.47 -29.88 -34.25
C ILE A 141 25.71 -28.62 -33.85
N ALA A 142 24.44 -28.55 -34.23
CA ALA A 142 23.52 -27.48 -33.84
C ALA A 142 23.72 -27.15 -32.35
N SER A 143 24.11 -25.91 -32.06
CA SER A 143 24.49 -25.48 -30.71
C SER A 143 23.33 -25.70 -29.75
N THR A 144 23.40 -26.77 -28.96
CA THR A 144 22.52 -26.96 -27.82
C THR A 144 22.79 -25.79 -26.86
N GLY A 145 21.73 -25.06 -26.49
CA GLY A 145 21.86 -23.88 -25.63
C GLY A 145 22.61 -24.20 -24.34
N ARG A 146 23.52 -23.31 -23.91
CA ARG A 146 24.34 -23.55 -22.71
C ARG A 146 23.51 -23.28 -21.47
N GLN A 147 23.36 -24.27 -20.61
CA GLN A 147 22.77 -24.06 -19.29
C GLN A 147 23.79 -23.39 -18.36
N ILE A 148 23.31 -22.41 -17.60
CA ILE A 148 24.05 -21.64 -16.62
C ILE A 148 23.32 -21.85 -15.31
N ASP A 149 24.03 -22.37 -14.32
CA ASP A 149 23.55 -22.48 -12.95
C ASP A 149 24.64 -21.86 -12.07
N GLU A 150 24.39 -20.63 -11.62
CA GLU A 150 25.34 -19.86 -10.83
C GLU A 150 24.70 -19.38 -9.54
N ILE A 151 25.46 -19.47 -8.46
CA ILE A 151 25.02 -19.16 -7.11
C ILE A 151 25.94 -18.10 -6.52
N PHE A 152 25.37 -17.05 -5.94
CA PHE A 152 26.14 -16.03 -5.23
C PHE A 152 25.42 -15.50 -3.99
N ASP A 153 26.23 -15.07 -3.03
CA ASP A 153 25.76 -14.59 -1.73
C ASP A 153 25.60 -13.06 -1.72
N VAL A 154 24.49 -12.60 -1.13
CA VAL A 154 24.19 -11.20 -0.85
C VAL A 154 24.51 -10.95 0.62
N GLU A 155 25.49 -10.09 0.86
CA GLU A 155 26.05 -9.83 2.19
C GLU A 155 25.70 -8.42 2.65
N TYR A 156 25.38 -8.26 3.93
CA TYR A 156 25.17 -6.94 4.53
C TYR A 156 25.99 -6.77 5.80
N SER A 157 26.64 -5.61 5.91
CA SER A 157 27.32 -5.16 7.12
C SER A 157 26.50 -4.04 7.75
N PRO A 158 25.99 -4.21 8.98
CA PRO A 158 25.42 -3.10 9.73
C PRO A 158 26.50 -2.04 9.95
N SER A 159 26.26 -0.85 9.42
CA SER A 159 27.18 0.29 9.48
C SER A 159 27.21 0.90 10.89
N ASP A 160 27.79 0.17 11.85
CA ASP A 160 28.21 0.74 13.14
C ASP A 160 29.14 -0.16 13.98
N SER A 161 29.67 -1.25 13.39
CA SER A 161 30.57 -2.14 14.13
C SER A 161 31.95 -2.11 13.50
N LEU A 162 32.91 -1.51 14.22
CA LEU A 162 34.36 -1.56 13.94
C LEU A 162 34.91 -3.01 13.85
N ARG A 163 34.09 -4.03 14.14
CA ARG A 163 34.32 -5.48 13.98
C ARG A 163 33.13 -6.21 13.32
N GLY A 164 32.31 -5.53 12.52
CA GLY A 164 31.11 -6.09 11.91
C GLY A 164 31.43 -7.21 10.93
N ALA A 165 31.28 -8.47 11.36
CA ALA A 165 31.35 -9.61 10.47
C ALA A 165 30.29 -9.45 9.37
N ARG A 166 30.70 -9.45 8.10
CA ARG A 166 29.78 -9.51 6.96
C ARG A 166 28.93 -10.77 7.11
N ARG A 167 27.61 -10.61 7.21
CA ARG A 167 26.68 -11.73 7.30
C ARG A 167 25.98 -11.90 5.96
N VAL A 168 25.84 -13.14 5.54
CA VAL A 168 25.04 -13.48 4.36
C VAL A 168 23.57 -13.29 4.72
N LEU A 169 22.88 -12.39 4.03
CA LEU A 169 21.46 -12.16 4.19
C LEU A 169 20.66 -13.24 3.48
N PHE A 170 20.96 -13.43 2.20
CA PHE A 170 20.33 -14.42 1.35
C PHE A 170 21.26 -14.75 0.18
N ARG A 171 20.94 -15.84 -0.50
CA ARG A 171 21.67 -16.35 -1.66
C ARG A 171 20.79 -16.22 -2.90
N ILE A 172 21.38 -15.95 -4.04
CA ILE A 172 20.69 -15.91 -5.33
C ILE A 172 21.24 -17.02 -6.21
N GLN A 173 20.36 -17.84 -6.77
CA GLN A 173 20.67 -18.85 -7.77
C GLN A 173 20.05 -18.43 -9.10
N VAL A 174 20.85 -18.40 -10.16
CA VAL A 174 20.45 -18.01 -11.50
C VAL A 174 20.59 -19.21 -12.43
N LYS A 175 19.45 -19.74 -12.86
CA LYS A 175 19.34 -20.86 -13.81
C LYS A 175 18.80 -20.36 -15.15
N LEU A 176 19.69 -20.24 -16.13
CA LEU A 176 19.37 -19.70 -17.44
C LEU A 176 19.92 -20.59 -18.55
N MET A 177 19.27 -20.59 -19.70
CA MET A 177 19.80 -21.22 -20.91
C MET A 177 20.26 -20.13 -21.86
N LYS A 178 21.58 -19.99 -22.04
CA LYS A 178 22.13 -19.03 -23.00
C LYS A 178 21.92 -19.53 -24.42
N LEU A 179 21.18 -18.74 -25.20
CA LEU A 179 21.14 -18.84 -26.65
C LEU A 179 22.31 -18.07 -27.29
N PRO A 180 22.98 -18.60 -28.33
CA PRO A 180 24.13 -17.93 -28.97
C PRO A 180 23.80 -16.61 -29.67
N THR A 181 22.52 -16.36 -29.95
CA THR A 181 22.05 -15.27 -30.81
C THR A 181 21.97 -13.91 -30.11
N GLN A 182 22.03 -13.84 -28.77
CA GLN A 182 21.89 -12.59 -28.02
C GLN A 182 23.20 -12.12 -27.39
N PRO A 183 23.52 -10.80 -27.43
CA PRO A 183 24.67 -10.24 -26.74
C PRO A 183 24.61 -10.46 -25.21
N THR A 184 25.72 -10.91 -24.64
CA THR A 184 25.89 -11.16 -23.20
C THR A 184 25.52 -9.94 -22.33
N SER A 185 25.84 -8.73 -22.79
CA SER A 185 25.54 -7.48 -22.07
C SER A 185 24.04 -7.23 -21.91
N VAL A 186 23.25 -7.51 -22.96
CA VAL A 186 21.79 -7.35 -22.95
C VAL A 186 21.16 -8.33 -21.97
N THR A 187 21.60 -9.59 -22.00
CA THR A 187 21.11 -10.61 -21.05
C THR A 187 21.43 -10.23 -19.60
N ILE A 188 22.63 -9.71 -19.32
CA ILE A 188 22.99 -9.25 -17.97
C ILE A 188 22.08 -8.13 -17.51
N ASN A 189 21.82 -7.13 -18.36
CA ASN A 189 20.94 -6.02 -18.01
C ASN A 189 19.50 -6.51 -17.75
N GLN A 190 18.98 -7.43 -18.57
CA GLN A 190 17.66 -8.04 -18.36
C GLN A 190 17.57 -8.79 -17.02
N ILE A 191 18.63 -9.50 -16.62
CA ILE A 191 18.69 -10.18 -15.31
C ILE A 191 18.66 -9.14 -14.18
N VAL A 192 19.46 -8.08 -14.28
CA VAL A 192 19.53 -7.03 -13.26
C VAL A 192 18.19 -6.30 -13.13
N GLU A 193 17.57 -5.91 -14.25
CA GLU A 193 16.26 -5.25 -14.27
C GLU A 193 15.16 -6.14 -13.70
N CYS A 194 15.19 -7.44 -14.00
CA CYS A 194 14.29 -8.42 -13.43
C CYS A 194 14.43 -8.50 -11.89
N MET A 195 15.67 -8.63 -11.39
CA MET A 195 15.93 -8.65 -9.95
C MET A 195 15.54 -7.34 -9.27
N GLN A 196 15.78 -6.20 -9.91
CA GLN A 196 15.40 -4.88 -9.40
C GLN A 196 13.88 -4.75 -9.26
N THR A 197 13.14 -5.13 -10.30
CA THR A 197 11.68 -5.02 -10.31
C THR A 197 11.06 -5.95 -9.26
N TYR A 198 11.57 -7.17 -9.12
CA TYR A 198 11.08 -8.10 -8.10
C TYR A 198 11.34 -7.65 -6.67
N MET A 199 12.51 -7.05 -6.43
CA MET A 199 12.92 -6.59 -5.11
C MET A 199 12.34 -5.20 -4.76
N SER A 200 11.68 -4.54 -5.70
CA SER A 200 11.01 -3.27 -5.47
C SER A 200 9.81 -3.45 -4.51
N PRO A 201 9.64 -2.54 -3.53
CA PRO A 201 8.51 -2.56 -2.60
C PRO A 201 7.19 -2.12 -3.25
N THR A 202 7.24 -1.44 -4.41
CA THR A 202 6.09 -0.76 -5.04
C THR A 202 5.53 -1.46 -6.28
N SER A 203 6.11 -2.60 -6.68
CA SER A 203 5.69 -3.29 -7.91
C SER A 203 4.51 -4.22 -7.61
N ASP A 204 3.42 -4.11 -8.38
CA ASP A 204 2.30 -5.07 -8.37
C ASP A 204 2.80 -6.44 -8.85
N ARG A 205 3.26 -7.27 -7.90
CA ARG A 205 3.92 -8.55 -8.17
C ARG A 205 2.98 -9.59 -8.80
N ASP A 206 1.67 -9.42 -8.64
CA ASP A 206 0.69 -10.44 -9.02
C ASP A 206 0.44 -10.54 -10.53
N THR A 207 0.83 -9.53 -11.32
CA THR A 207 0.61 -9.52 -12.79
C THR A 207 1.90 -9.45 -13.60
N TRP A 208 3.05 -9.26 -12.95
CA TRP A 208 4.31 -9.06 -13.65
C TRP A 208 5.00 -10.38 -14.00
N GLN A 209 5.22 -10.61 -15.30
CA GLN A 209 5.94 -11.76 -15.83
C GLN A 209 7.23 -11.28 -16.52
N PRO A 210 8.41 -11.46 -15.88
CA PRO A 210 9.66 -11.05 -16.51
C PRO A 210 10.00 -11.93 -17.70
N THR A 211 10.66 -11.34 -18.69
CA THR A 211 11.23 -12.08 -19.83
C THR A 211 12.73 -11.87 -19.92
N ILE A 212 13.46 -12.97 -20.10
CA ILE A 212 14.91 -12.97 -20.28
C ILE A 212 15.19 -13.70 -21.59
N GLN A 213 15.91 -13.04 -22.51
CA GLN A 213 16.13 -13.53 -23.88
C GLN A 213 14.83 -13.89 -24.64
N GLY A 214 13.72 -13.19 -24.36
CA GLY A 214 12.42 -13.46 -24.99
C GLY A 214 11.70 -14.71 -24.48
N ARG A 215 12.20 -15.36 -23.42
CA ARG A 215 11.50 -16.44 -22.71
C ARG A 215 11.02 -15.95 -21.35
N ILE A 216 9.90 -16.50 -20.88
CA ILE A 216 9.35 -16.21 -19.55
C ILE A 216 10.37 -16.67 -18.49
N ALA A 217 10.64 -15.80 -17.53
CA ALA A 217 11.41 -16.11 -16.35
C ALA A 217 10.50 -16.11 -15.12
N TYR A 218 10.82 -16.98 -14.17
CA TYR A 218 10.14 -17.09 -12.89
C TYR A 218 11.15 -16.81 -11.79
N MET A 219 10.72 -16.08 -10.77
CA MET A 219 11.54 -15.81 -9.60
C MET A 219 10.77 -16.10 -8.33
N HIS A 220 11.33 -16.94 -7.48
CA HIS A 220 10.70 -17.35 -6.24
C HIS A 220 11.73 -17.63 -5.16
N TRP A 221 11.31 -17.50 -3.91
CA TRP A 221 12.11 -17.94 -2.77
C TRP A 221 11.98 -19.45 -2.62
N ASP A 222 13.10 -20.18 -2.57
CA ASP A 222 13.12 -21.61 -2.31
C ASP A 222 12.83 -21.88 -0.82
N GLN A 223 11.75 -22.63 -0.60
CA GLN A 223 11.26 -23.03 0.72
C GLN A 223 11.94 -24.30 1.26
N LYS A 224 12.90 -24.89 0.55
CA LYS A 224 13.63 -26.08 1.01
C LYS A 224 15.03 -25.76 1.52
N ALA A 225 15.69 -24.72 1.02
CA ALA A 225 16.98 -24.26 1.51
C ALA A 225 16.95 -23.84 3.00
N LYS A 226 17.77 -24.48 3.83
CA LYS A 226 18.11 -24.09 5.22
C LYS A 226 19.64 -24.08 5.32
N PRO A 227 20.27 -23.16 6.08
CA PRO A 227 19.69 -22.14 6.97
C PRO A 227 19.42 -20.78 6.29
N THR A 228 20.03 -20.49 5.14
CA THR A 228 19.97 -19.19 4.47
C THR A 228 18.88 -19.16 3.40
N PRO A 229 18.06 -18.08 3.31
CA PRO A 229 17.08 -17.94 2.24
C PRO A 229 17.74 -17.97 0.85
N LEU A 230 17.14 -18.70 -0.08
CA LEU A 230 17.62 -18.81 -1.46
C LEU A 230 16.57 -18.22 -2.41
N LEU A 231 16.95 -17.22 -3.19
CA LEU A 231 16.16 -16.66 -4.27
C LEU A 231 16.57 -17.35 -5.56
N VAL A 232 15.62 -18.01 -6.22
CA VAL A 232 15.85 -18.73 -7.46
C VAL A 232 15.26 -17.94 -8.61
N LEU A 233 16.09 -17.66 -9.62
CA LEU A 233 15.69 -17.12 -10.92
C LEU A 233 15.83 -18.24 -11.96
N GLU A 234 14.70 -18.69 -12.49
CA GLU A 234 14.62 -19.79 -13.46
C GLU A 234 13.98 -19.32 -14.76
N GLN A 235 14.61 -19.64 -15.89
CA GLN A 235 14.02 -19.42 -17.20
C GLN A 235 13.15 -20.62 -17.60
N SER A 236 11.93 -20.36 -18.05
CA SER A 236 11.07 -21.40 -18.61
C SER A 236 11.71 -22.02 -19.85
N ASN A 237 11.72 -23.35 -19.89
CA ASN A 237 12.03 -24.10 -21.12
C ASN A 237 10.80 -24.25 -22.02
N GLU A 238 9.59 -23.95 -21.50
CA GLU A 238 8.35 -23.99 -22.26
C GLU A 238 8.21 -22.70 -23.08
N GLY A 239 8.61 -22.78 -24.35
CA GLY A 239 8.58 -21.63 -25.27
C GLY A 239 9.34 -21.83 -26.58
N VAL A 240 9.99 -22.99 -26.80
CA VAL A 240 10.67 -23.28 -28.09
C VAL A 240 9.68 -23.63 -29.21
N ASN A 241 8.39 -23.83 -28.91
CA ASN A 241 7.36 -24.22 -29.88
C ASN A 241 6.37 -23.12 -30.25
N VAL A 242 6.77 -21.84 -30.23
CA VAL A 242 6.08 -20.85 -31.07
C VAL A 242 7.01 -20.55 -32.24
N THR A 243 6.98 -21.46 -33.22
CA THR A 243 7.46 -21.16 -34.56
C THR A 243 6.78 -19.88 -35.00
N PHE A 244 7.53 -18.79 -35.14
CA PHE A 244 7.10 -17.65 -35.95
C PHE A 244 6.89 -18.20 -37.37
N ARG A 245 5.67 -18.67 -37.67
CA ARG A 245 5.22 -18.90 -39.03
C ARG A 245 5.15 -17.53 -39.67
N THR A 246 6.25 -17.08 -40.27
CA THR A 246 6.17 -16.10 -41.33
C THR A 246 5.50 -16.81 -42.49
N THR A 247 4.18 -16.67 -42.62
CA THR A 247 3.47 -17.00 -43.86
C THR A 247 4.09 -16.09 -44.93
N PRO A 248 4.79 -16.61 -45.94
CA PRO A 248 5.03 -15.80 -47.13
C PRO A 248 3.65 -15.51 -47.70
N MET A 249 3.24 -14.24 -47.74
CA MET A 249 2.14 -13.85 -48.60
C MET A 249 2.59 -14.10 -50.04
N ALA A 250 2.26 -15.28 -50.53
CA ALA A 250 2.27 -15.59 -51.94
C ALA A 250 0.88 -15.27 -52.51
N HIS A 251 0.89 -14.71 -53.72
CA HIS A 251 -0.21 -14.38 -54.64
C HIS A 251 -0.79 -12.97 -54.42
N SER A 252 -0.92 -12.11 -55.44
CA SER A 252 -1.04 -12.33 -56.89
C SER A 252 -0.30 -11.28 -57.71
#